data_AF-A0A7K3DRC4-F1
#
_entry.id   AF-A0A7K3DRC4-F1
#
_cell.length_a   1.000
_cell.length_b   1.000
_cell.length_c   1.000
_cell.angle_alpha   90.00
_cell.angle_beta   90.00
_cell.angle_gamma   90.00
#
_symmetry.space_group_name_H-M   'P 1'
#
loop_
_entity.id
_entity.type
_entity.pdbx_description
1 polymer ?
#
loop_
_entity_poly.entity_id
_entity_poly.type
_entity_poly.pdbx_seq_one_letter_code
_entity_poly.pdbx_strand_id
1 'polypeptide(L)'
;MTRPPTAAQARIIGAADPETGRITGSSAQLARLVVLKLAFRHPRPPHAHFLTPQGHRLREAASGEQPAAAPSAPTALSGPSAPDGVFRARLGGEPDAGLSPARAREVRTAWQGLLEIRRMTNPGGAVDRPCAWERGRLAESAALALEASGAAPASGERPGYRVASTPQPEAVAVRHPDAAALAACGAALKAAGWQVSEHTGARAERWLLASPRRA
;
A
#
# COMPACT_ATOMS: atom_id res chain seq x y z
N MET A 1 27.49 3.20 -17.93
CA MET A 1 26.81 4.51 -17.93
C MET A 1 25.84 4.56 -19.09
N THR A 2 24.54 4.45 -18.83
CA THR A 2 23.50 4.44 -19.86
C THR A 2 23.24 5.87 -20.34
N ARG A 3 23.37 6.11 -21.64
CA ARG A 3 23.10 7.43 -22.26
C ARG A 3 21.68 7.88 -21.88
N PRO A 4 21.48 9.17 -21.50
CA PRO A 4 20.16 9.66 -21.16
C PRO A 4 19.19 9.49 -22.35
N PRO A 5 17.90 9.25 -22.09
CA PRO A 5 16.90 9.11 -23.15
C PRO A 5 16.83 10.39 -23.98
N THR A 6 16.66 10.25 -25.29
CA THR A 6 16.43 11.38 -26.20
C THR A 6 15.12 12.08 -25.87
N ALA A 7 14.96 13.36 -26.26
CA ALA A 7 13.74 14.13 -26.00
C ALA A 7 12.46 13.47 -26.58
N ALA A 8 12.58 12.74 -27.69
CA ALA A 8 11.46 11.99 -28.27
C ALA A 8 11.10 10.76 -27.42
N GLN A 9 12.09 10.06 -26.87
CA GLN A 9 11.87 8.93 -25.96
C GLN A 9 11.29 9.39 -24.63
N ALA A 10 11.79 10.50 -24.08
CA ALA A 10 11.28 11.08 -22.84
C ALA A 10 9.79 11.46 -22.96
N ARG A 11 9.36 11.98 -24.12
CA ARG A 11 7.94 12.26 -24.39
C ARG A 11 7.06 11.01 -24.38
N ILE A 12 7.50 9.92 -24.99
CA ILE A 12 6.75 8.65 -25.01
C ILE A 12 6.67 8.05 -23.61
N ILE A 13 7.77 8.09 -22.85
CA ILE A 13 7.81 7.64 -21.46
C ILE A 13 6.89 8.51 -20.59
N GLY A 14 6.91 9.82 -20.77
CA GLY A 14 6.03 10.76 -20.07
C GLY A 14 4.55 10.50 -20.33
N ALA A 15 4.20 10.27 -21.59
CA ALA A 15 2.83 10.01 -22.04
C ALA A 15 2.33 8.58 -21.75
N ALA A 16 3.11 7.76 -21.05
CA ALA A 16 2.68 6.42 -20.66
C ALA A 16 1.41 6.49 -19.80
N ASP A 17 0.50 5.53 -20.04
CA ASP A 17 -0.72 5.35 -19.28
C ASP A 17 -0.39 5.26 -17.77
N PRO A 18 -1.02 6.10 -16.94
CA PRO A 18 -0.64 6.23 -15.53
C PRO A 18 -0.99 5.00 -14.68
N GLU A 19 -1.96 4.18 -15.10
CA GLU A 19 -2.42 3.02 -14.35
C GLU A 19 -1.68 1.74 -14.73
N THR A 20 -1.42 1.56 -16.02
CA THR A 20 -0.89 0.33 -16.61
C THR A 20 0.56 0.45 -17.05
N GLY A 21 1.09 1.68 -17.20
CA GLY A 21 2.41 1.93 -17.78
C GLY A 21 2.48 1.62 -19.28
N ARG A 22 1.32 1.48 -19.94
CA ARG A 22 1.23 1.22 -21.38
C ARG A 22 1.74 2.41 -22.16
N ILE A 23 2.60 2.16 -23.14
CA ILE A 23 3.13 3.18 -24.05
C ILE A 23 2.63 2.96 -25.47
N THR A 24 2.44 4.07 -26.18
CA THR A 24 2.05 4.11 -27.58
C THR A 24 3.03 4.96 -28.37
N GLY A 25 3.34 4.57 -29.60
CA GLY A 25 4.29 5.25 -30.46
C GLY A 25 4.53 4.46 -31.74
N SER A 26 5.43 4.94 -32.59
CA SER A 26 5.81 4.18 -33.79
C SER A 26 6.58 2.91 -33.42
N SER A 27 6.48 1.87 -34.25
CA SER A 27 7.16 0.58 -34.02
C SER A 27 8.67 0.75 -33.80
N ALA A 28 9.32 1.67 -34.52
CA ALA A 28 10.74 1.97 -34.35
C ALA A 28 11.07 2.61 -33.00
N GLN A 29 10.22 3.53 -32.52
CA GLN A 29 10.39 4.17 -31.22
C GLN A 29 10.21 3.16 -30.07
N LEU A 30 9.18 2.32 -30.15
CA LEU A 30 8.90 1.29 -29.15
C LEU A 30 10.00 0.21 -29.13
N ALA A 31 10.43 -0.27 -30.29
CA ALA A 31 11.54 -1.22 -30.39
C ALA A 31 12.83 -0.64 -29.80
N ARG A 32 13.10 0.66 -30.02
CA ARG A 32 14.28 1.31 -29.44
C ARG A 32 14.22 1.39 -27.92
N LEU A 33 13.04 1.63 -27.33
CA LEU A 33 12.85 1.61 -25.88
C LEU A 33 13.03 0.20 -25.29
N VAL A 34 12.64 -0.85 -26.02
CA VAL A 34 12.89 -2.24 -25.63
C VAL A 34 14.38 -2.56 -25.64
N VAL A 35 15.12 -2.15 -26.68
CA VAL A 35 16.60 -2.31 -26.74
C VAL A 35 17.29 -1.60 -25.57
N LEU A 36 16.77 -0.45 -25.15
CA LEU A 36 17.28 0.31 -24.00
C LEU A 36 16.82 -0.25 -22.64
N LYS A 37 16.04 -1.35 -22.63
CA LYS A 37 15.44 -1.98 -21.43
C LYS A 37 14.52 -1.03 -20.64
N LEU A 38 13.97 -0.01 -21.29
CA LEU A 38 13.03 0.94 -20.69
C LEU A 38 11.57 0.53 -20.89
N ALA A 39 11.32 -0.35 -21.85
CA ALA A 39 10.02 -0.95 -22.11
C ALA A 39 10.16 -2.44 -22.43
N PHE A 40 9.07 -3.18 -22.35
CA PHE A 40 8.97 -4.56 -22.84
C PHE A 40 7.71 -4.73 -23.68
N ARG A 41 7.73 -5.73 -24.58
CA ARG A 41 6.59 -6.11 -25.42
C ARG A 41 5.88 -7.28 -24.78
N HIS A 42 4.56 -7.17 -24.61
CA HIS A 42 3.77 -8.24 -24.03
C HIS A 42 3.70 -9.46 -24.96
N PRO A 43 3.89 -10.69 -24.44
CA PRO A 43 3.94 -11.89 -25.27
C PRO A 43 2.57 -12.23 -25.89
N ARG A 44 1.47 -11.88 -25.24
CA ARG A 44 0.13 -12.11 -25.81
C ARG A 44 -0.30 -10.98 -26.76
N PRO A 45 -1.02 -11.31 -27.87
CA PRO A 45 -1.73 -10.32 -28.68
C PRO A 45 -2.60 -9.41 -27.80
N PRO A 46 -2.69 -8.09 -28.08
CA PRO A 46 -2.21 -7.38 -29.27
C PRO A 46 -0.73 -6.95 -29.22
N HIS A 47 0.08 -7.55 -28.34
CA HIS A 47 1.49 -7.22 -28.16
C HIS A 47 1.76 -5.75 -27.81
N ALA A 48 0.95 -5.22 -26.90
CA ALA A 48 1.15 -3.89 -26.35
C ALA A 48 2.52 -3.77 -25.67
N HIS A 49 3.04 -2.54 -25.62
CA HIS A 49 4.31 -2.22 -24.98
C HIS A 49 4.05 -1.52 -23.66
N PHE A 50 4.84 -1.89 -22.66
CA PHE A 50 4.71 -1.38 -21.29
C PHE A 50 6.07 -0.96 -20.77
N LEU A 51 6.11 0.04 -19.89
CA LEU A 51 7.34 0.47 -19.24
C LEU A 51 7.88 -0.63 -18.32
N THR A 52 9.21 -0.71 -18.21
CA THR A 52 9.88 -1.48 -17.15
C THR A 52 9.99 -0.62 -15.88
N PRO A 53 10.37 -1.20 -14.72
CA PRO A 53 10.63 -0.42 -13.51
C PRO A 53 11.67 0.70 -13.71
N GLN A 54 12.62 0.55 -14.65
CA GLN A 54 13.56 1.60 -15.01
C GLN A 54 12.91 2.72 -15.85
N GLY A 55 12.02 2.36 -16.78
CA GLY A 55 11.22 3.34 -17.54
C GLY A 55 10.30 4.17 -16.65
N HIS A 56 9.68 3.54 -15.65
CA HIS A 56 8.87 4.24 -14.64
C HIS A 56 9.68 5.27 -13.85
N ARG A 57 10.88 4.91 -13.36
CA ARG A 57 11.76 5.86 -12.65
C ARG A 57 12.16 7.06 -13.50
N LEU A 58 12.38 6.88 -14.80
CA LEU A 58 12.68 7.99 -15.72
C LEU A 58 11.47 8.89 -15.97
N ARG A 59 10.27 8.31 -16.01
CA ARG A 59 9.01 9.07 -16.09
C ARG A 59 8.85 9.96 -14.86
N GLU A 60 9.03 9.40 -13.67
CA GLU A 60 8.92 10.11 -12.39
C GLU A 60 9.95 11.24 -12.27
N ALA A 61 11.22 10.96 -12.60
CA ALA A 61 12.27 11.97 -12.62
C ALA A 61 12.00 13.11 -13.62
N ALA A 62 11.39 12.81 -14.78
CA ALA A 62 11.04 13.81 -15.77
C ALA A 62 9.79 14.62 -15.41
N SER A 63 8.88 14.06 -14.60
CA SER A 63 7.70 14.75 -14.08
C SER A 63 8.01 15.72 -12.93
N GLY A 64 9.27 15.82 -12.51
CA GLY A 64 9.68 16.70 -11.40
C GLY A 64 9.43 16.10 -10.02
N GLU A 65 9.03 14.82 -9.94
CA GLU A 65 8.90 14.08 -8.70
C GLU A 65 10.29 13.54 -8.30
N GLN A 66 11.17 14.44 -7.85
CA GLN A 66 12.56 14.12 -7.58
C GLN A 66 12.70 13.32 -6.28
N PRO A 67 13.31 12.12 -6.29
CA PRO A 67 13.74 11.48 -5.05
C PRO A 67 14.88 12.32 -4.46
N ALA A 68 14.71 12.76 -3.22
CA ALA A 68 15.73 13.50 -2.49
C ALA A 68 17.05 12.72 -2.45
N ALA A 69 18.13 13.44 -2.76
CA ALA A 69 19.49 12.96 -2.77
C ALA A 69 19.92 12.36 -1.42
N ALA A 70 20.71 11.29 -1.46
CA ALA A 70 21.38 10.74 -0.30
C ALA A 70 22.33 11.77 0.33
N PRO A 71 22.45 11.78 1.68
CA PRO A 71 23.70 12.14 2.31
C PRO A 71 24.28 10.98 3.13
N SER A 72 25.60 10.97 3.08
CA SER A 72 26.62 10.29 3.89
C SER A 72 26.23 9.88 5.32
N ALA A 73 26.71 8.72 5.72
CA ALA A 73 26.72 8.20 7.09
C ALA A 73 27.62 9.03 8.05
N PRO A 74 27.70 8.70 9.34
CA PRO A 74 26.62 8.48 10.30
C PRO A 74 26.87 9.27 11.61
N THR A 75 25.86 9.93 12.20
CA THR A 75 25.90 10.28 13.62
C THR A 75 24.52 10.12 14.28
N ALA A 76 24.51 9.19 15.23
CA ALA A 76 23.55 8.87 16.28
C ALA A 76 22.29 9.75 16.44
N LEU A 77 21.12 9.12 16.31
CA LEU A 77 20.14 8.83 17.39
C LEU A 77 18.86 8.30 16.71
N SER A 78 18.84 7.02 16.36
CA SER A 78 17.74 6.39 15.61
C SER A 78 16.65 5.85 16.53
N GLY A 79 15.45 6.45 16.48
CA GLY A 79 14.20 5.71 16.65
C GLY A 79 13.95 4.82 15.43
N PRO A 80 13.09 3.79 15.49
CA PRO A 80 12.94 2.82 14.41
C PRO A 80 12.19 3.43 13.22
N SER A 81 12.92 4.11 12.34
CA SER A 81 12.51 4.32 10.96
C SER A 81 12.72 3.00 10.22
N ALA A 82 11.64 2.41 9.71
CA ALA A 82 11.70 1.11 9.04
C ALA A 82 12.64 1.17 7.82
N PRO A 83 13.70 0.34 7.77
CA PRO A 83 14.47 0.15 6.56
C PRO A 83 13.73 -0.81 5.61
N ASP A 84 14.15 -0.77 4.34
CA ASP A 84 13.84 -1.69 3.24
C ASP A 84 12.52 -1.45 2.53
N GLY A 85 12.53 -1.36 1.19
CA GLY A 85 11.38 -1.12 0.30
C GLY A 85 10.29 -2.20 0.30
N VAL A 86 9.98 -2.77 1.46
CA VAL A 86 8.91 -3.73 1.72
C VAL A 86 7.70 -2.96 2.23
N PHE A 87 6.54 -3.24 1.65
CA PHE A 87 5.28 -2.64 2.08
C PHE A 87 4.99 -2.92 3.56
N ARG A 88 4.63 -1.88 4.31
CA ARG A 88 4.06 -1.98 5.65
C ARG A 88 2.74 -1.22 5.73
N ALA A 89 1.76 -1.83 6.38
CA ALA A 89 0.53 -1.14 6.76
C ALA A 89 0.82 -0.11 7.86
N ARG A 90 0.17 1.05 7.79
CA ARG A 90 0.31 2.15 8.75
C ARG A 90 -0.66 1.94 9.90
N LEU A 91 -0.15 1.84 11.11
CA LEU A 91 -0.93 1.60 12.32
C LEU A 91 -1.52 2.90 12.90
N GLY A 92 -1.10 4.06 12.42
CA GLY A 92 -1.57 5.35 12.92
C GLY A 92 -0.66 5.95 13.99
N GLY A 93 0.64 5.67 13.95
CA GLY A 93 1.66 6.27 14.81
C GLY A 93 2.87 6.80 14.02
N GLU A 94 2.84 6.62 12.70
CA GLU A 94 3.90 6.97 11.79
C GLU A 94 3.94 8.48 11.50
N PRO A 95 5.13 9.03 11.13
CA PRO A 95 5.28 10.42 10.71
C PRO A 95 4.39 10.77 9.51
N ASP A 96 4.00 12.04 9.38
CA ASP A 96 3.19 12.52 8.24
C ASP A 96 3.96 12.35 6.94
N ALA A 97 3.57 11.32 6.19
CA ALA A 97 4.11 11.01 4.88
C ALA A 97 3.16 11.47 3.75
N GLY A 98 2.08 12.19 4.08
CA GLY A 98 1.05 12.60 3.14
C GLY A 98 0.24 11.43 2.56
N LEU A 99 -0.87 11.78 1.90
CA LEU A 99 -1.63 10.87 1.06
C LEU A 99 -1.07 10.96 -0.36
N SER A 100 -0.55 9.85 -0.90
CA SER A 100 -0.04 9.81 -2.26
C SER A 100 -0.76 8.75 -3.10
N PRO A 101 -1.00 8.99 -4.41
CA PRO A 101 -1.51 7.96 -5.31
C PRO A 101 -0.62 6.71 -5.36
N ALA A 102 0.69 6.87 -5.12
CA ALA A 102 1.62 5.75 -5.01
C ALA A 102 1.26 4.84 -3.82
N ARG A 103 0.98 5.41 -2.65
CA ARG A 103 0.55 4.65 -1.47
C ARG A 103 -0.75 3.90 -1.72
N ALA A 104 -1.73 4.52 -2.38
CA ALA A 104 -2.98 3.86 -2.71
C ALA A 104 -2.79 2.61 -3.60
N ARG A 105 -1.84 2.66 -4.57
CA ARG A 105 -1.48 1.51 -5.40
C ARG A 105 -0.77 0.41 -4.60
N GLU A 106 0.14 0.79 -3.73
CA GLU A 106 0.84 -0.15 -2.84
C GLU A 106 -0.13 -0.88 -1.91
N VAL A 107 -1.02 -0.15 -1.24
CA VAL A 107 -2.08 -0.69 -0.38
C VAL A 107 -2.96 -1.66 -1.15
N ARG A 108 -3.39 -1.28 -2.36
CA ARG A 108 -4.19 -2.15 -3.22
C ARG A 108 -3.45 -3.44 -3.56
N THR A 109 -2.17 -3.34 -3.93
CA THR A 109 -1.33 -4.50 -4.27
C THR A 109 -1.16 -5.43 -3.07
N ALA A 110 -0.86 -4.86 -1.90
CA ALA A 110 -0.73 -5.62 -0.65
C ALA A 110 -2.05 -6.30 -0.26
N TRP A 111 -3.18 -5.60 -0.40
CA TRP A 111 -4.50 -6.16 -0.13
C TRP A 111 -4.85 -7.32 -1.06
N GLN A 112 -4.60 -7.19 -2.37
CA GLN A 112 -4.79 -8.31 -3.31
C GLN A 112 -3.89 -9.50 -2.99
N GLY A 113 -2.63 -9.25 -2.62
CA GLY A 113 -1.72 -10.30 -2.15
C GLY A 113 -2.25 -11.01 -0.90
N LEU A 114 -2.82 -10.26 0.05
CA LEU A 114 -3.43 -10.84 1.25
C LEU A 114 -4.65 -11.71 0.92
N LEU A 115 -5.54 -11.25 0.04
CA LEU A 115 -6.69 -12.03 -0.40
C LEU A 115 -6.27 -13.33 -1.11
N GLU A 116 -5.16 -13.29 -1.87
CA GLU A 116 -4.61 -14.50 -2.50
C GLU A 116 -4.05 -15.47 -1.46
N ILE A 117 -3.35 -14.99 -0.43
CA ILE A 117 -2.92 -15.83 0.71
C ILE A 117 -4.13 -16.48 1.38
N ARG A 118 -5.22 -15.73 1.61
CA ARG A 118 -6.47 -16.28 2.15
C ARG A 118 -7.03 -17.38 1.26
N ARG A 119 -7.14 -17.12 -0.05
CA ARG A 119 -7.61 -18.10 -1.05
C ARG A 119 -6.78 -19.39 -1.05
N MET A 120 -5.47 -19.30 -0.86
CA MET A 120 -4.58 -20.46 -0.86
C MET A 120 -4.59 -21.24 0.47
N THR A 121 -4.83 -20.57 1.59
CA THR A 121 -4.62 -21.16 2.94
C THR A 121 -5.89 -21.46 3.70
N ASN A 122 -7.00 -20.78 3.40
CA ASN A 122 -8.27 -21.06 4.05
C ASN A 122 -8.96 -22.28 3.42
N PRO A 123 -9.67 -23.09 4.24
CA PRO A 123 -10.51 -24.18 3.74
C PRO A 123 -11.51 -23.68 2.70
N GLY A 124 -11.60 -24.40 1.57
CA GLY A 124 -12.48 -24.06 0.45
C GLY A 124 -12.10 -22.78 -0.30
N GLY A 125 -10.92 -22.21 -0.03
CA GLY A 125 -10.45 -20.98 -0.65
C GLY A 125 -11.21 -19.71 -0.23
N ALA A 126 -11.80 -19.73 0.95
CA ALA A 126 -12.56 -18.60 1.50
C ALA A 126 -11.68 -17.35 1.63
N VAL A 127 -12.12 -16.23 1.05
CA VAL A 127 -11.41 -14.93 1.09
C VAL A 127 -12.05 -13.92 2.05
N ASP A 128 -13.26 -14.21 2.52
CA ASP A 128 -14.10 -13.37 3.37
C ASP A 128 -13.71 -13.42 4.86
N ARG A 129 -12.70 -14.21 5.23
CA ARG A 129 -12.22 -14.35 6.61
C ARG A 129 -10.69 -14.33 6.70
N PRO A 130 -10.12 -13.73 7.76
CA PRO A 130 -8.68 -13.75 7.96
C PRO A 130 -8.13 -15.18 8.12
N CYS A 131 -6.98 -15.43 7.50
CA CYS A 131 -6.28 -16.73 7.52
C CYS A 131 -5.31 -16.86 8.70
N ALA A 132 -4.66 -18.02 8.83
CA ALA A 132 -3.71 -18.29 9.91
C ALA A 132 -2.50 -17.33 9.91
N TRP A 133 -2.03 -16.90 8.74
CA TRP A 133 -0.93 -15.93 8.64
C TRP A 133 -1.30 -14.57 9.27
N GLU A 134 -2.54 -14.11 9.07
CA GLU A 134 -3.04 -12.84 9.65
C GLU A 134 -3.13 -12.90 11.17
N ARG A 135 -3.37 -14.09 11.75
CA ARG A 135 -3.42 -14.28 13.21
C ARG A 135 -2.07 -14.02 13.89
N GLY A 136 -0.96 -14.19 13.18
CA GLY A 136 0.38 -13.82 13.66
C GLY A 136 0.71 -12.34 13.48
N ARG A 137 -0.13 -11.56 12.81
CA ARG A 137 0.12 -10.17 12.37
C ARG A 137 -1.14 -9.32 12.44
N LEU A 138 -1.83 -9.38 13.57
CA LEU A 138 -3.19 -8.87 13.69
C LEU A 138 -3.27 -7.36 13.45
N ALA A 139 -2.35 -6.58 14.03
CA ALA A 139 -2.37 -5.13 13.94
C ALA A 139 -2.13 -4.68 12.50
N GLU A 140 -1.13 -5.25 11.83
CA GLU A 140 -0.81 -4.97 10.44
C GLU A 140 -1.93 -5.41 9.49
N SER A 141 -2.55 -6.57 9.75
CA SER A 141 -3.64 -7.08 8.91
C SER A 141 -4.91 -6.24 9.05
N ALA A 142 -5.25 -5.82 10.27
CA ALA A 142 -6.38 -4.92 10.52
C ALA A 142 -6.14 -3.54 9.91
N ALA A 143 -4.94 -2.98 10.08
CA ALA A 143 -4.57 -1.70 9.48
C ALA A 143 -4.61 -1.75 7.94
N LEU A 144 -4.11 -2.84 7.33
CA LEU A 144 -4.18 -3.01 5.88
C LEU A 144 -5.63 -3.06 5.38
N ALA A 145 -6.53 -3.74 6.10
CA ALA A 145 -7.96 -3.75 5.76
C ALA A 145 -8.59 -2.34 5.84
N LEU A 146 -8.20 -1.54 6.84
CA LEU A 146 -8.66 -0.15 6.99
C LEU A 146 -8.11 0.74 5.86
N GLU A 147 -6.81 0.67 5.54
CA GLU A 147 -6.25 1.44 4.41
C GLU A 147 -6.91 1.04 3.08
N ALA A 148 -7.14 -0.27 2.87
CA ALA A 148 -7.78 -0.78 1.66
C ALA A 148 -9.24 -0.32 1.51
N SER A 149 -9.93 -0.04 2.63
CA SER A 149 -11.27 0.56 2.61
C SER A 149 -11.25 2.09 2.44
N GLY A 150 -10.08 2.71 2.34
CA GLY A 150 -9.91 4.15 2.24
C GLY A 150 -9.90 4.90 3.58
N ALA A 151 -9.89 4.19 4.71
CA ALA A 151 -9.71 4.85 6.00
C ALA A 151 -8.26 5.37 6.11
N ALA A 152 -8.10 6.58 6.66
CA ALA A 152 -6.78 7.20 6.80
C ALA A 152 -6.17 6.88 8.18
N PRO A 153 -4.90 6.46 8.25
CA PRO A 153 -4.18 6.32 9.51
C PRO A 153 -3.95 7.69 10.15
N ALA A 154 -3.97 7.76 11.48
CA ALA A 154 -3.54 8.96 12.18
C ALA A 154 -2.05 9.23 11.92
N SER A 155 -1.67 10.47 11.68
CA SER A 155 -0.28 10.79 11.37
C SER A 155 0.07 12.24 11.70
N GLY A 156 1.08 12.43 12.55
CA GLY A 156 1.38 13.75 13.11
C GLY A 156 0.13 14.38 13.73
N GLU A 157 -0.26 15.55 13.24
CA GLU A 157 -1.46 16.28 13.65
C GLU A 157 -2.74 15.85 12.89
N ARG A 158 -2.62 15.04 11.83
CA ARG A 158 -3.79 14.56 11.08
C ARG A 158 -4.56 13.53 11.90
N PRO A 159 -5.85 13.74 12.18
CA PRO A 159 -6.69 12.75 12.82
C PRO A 159 -6.88 11.55 11.88
N GLY A 160 -6.99 10.37 12.45
CA GLY A 160 -7.19 9.13 11.71
C GLY A 160 -7.30 7.94 12.65
N TYR A 161 -7.37 6.74 12.08
CA TYR A 161 -7.44 5.54 12.90
C TYR A 161 -6.09 5.26 13.57
N ARG A 162 -6.12 4.62 14.73
CA ARG A 162 -4.96 4.03 15.40
C ARG A 162 -5.26 2.58 15.73
N VAL A 163 -4.41 1.67 15.27
CA VAL A 163 -4.47 0.24 15.58
C VAL A 163 -3.37 -0.10 16.58
N ALA A 164 -3.75 -0.76 17.67
CA ALA A 164 -2.82 -1.21 18.70
C ALA A 164 -3.11 -2.67 19.08
N SER A 165 -2.07 -3.38 19.53
CA SER A 165 -2.25 -4.66 20.21
C SER A 165 -3.04 -4.47 21.51
N THR A 166 -3.66 -5.56 21.96
CA THR A 166 -4.38 -5.58 23.24
C THR A 166 -3.89 -6.73 24.10
N PRO A 167 -4.11 -6.69 25.43
CA PRO A 167 -3.88 -7.84 26.30
C PRO A 167 -4.81 -9.02 25.98
N GLN A 168 -5.94 -8.79 25.31
CA GLN A 168 -6.86 -9.84 24.92
C GLN A 168 -6.25 -10.65 23.77
N PRO A 169 -6.18 -11.99 23.88
CA PRO A 169 -5.63 -12.83 22.83
C PRO A 169 -6.46 -12.70 21.55
N GLU A 170 -5.76 -12.79 20.41
CA GLU A 170 -6.36 -12.72 19.07
C GLU A 170 -7.17 -11.44 18.78
N ALA A 171 -6.88 -10.33 19.47
CA ALA A 171 -7.61 -9.07 19.30
C ALA A 171 -6.71 -7.83 19.20
N VAL A 172 -7.18 -6.87 18.41
CA VAL A 172 -6.59 -5.53 18.26
C VAL A 172 -7.59 -4.45 18.66
N ALA A 173 -7.08 -3.35 19.20
CA ALA A 173 -7.86 -2.17 19.50
C ALA A 173 -7.72 -1.16 18.36
N VAL A 174 -8.84 -0.67 17.86
CA VAL A 174 -8.90 0.40 16.85
C VAL A 174 -9.56 1.61 17.48
N ARG A 175 -8.86 2.75 17.43
CA ARG A 175 -9.34 4.04 17.94
C ARG A 175 -9.44 5.05 16.81
N HIS A 176 -10.37 5.98 16.95
CA HIS A 176 -10.51 7.12 16.06
C HIS A 176 -11.15 8.27 16.88
N PRO A 177 -10.66 9.52 16.77
CA PRO A 177 -11.21 10.63 17.56
C PRO A 177 -12.65 10.99 17.17
N ASP A 178 -12.99 10.87 15.89
CA ASP A 178 -14.35 11.02 15.39
C ASP A 178 -15.14 9.70 15.46
N ALA A 179 -16.37 9.76 16.00
CA ALA A 179 -17.21 8.60 16.25
C ALA A 179 -17.82 8.00 14.98
N ALA A 180 -18.17 8.81 13.99
CA ALA A 180 -18.73 8.32 12.73
C ALA A 180 -17.65 7.58 11.92
N ALA A 181 -16.44 8.11 11.88
CA ALA A 181 -15.29 7.45 11.30
C ALA A 181 -14.87 6.20 12.09
N LEU A 182 -15.01 6.17 13.42
CA LEU A 182 -14.84 4.94 14.20
C LEU A 182 -15.84 3.87 13.76
N ALA A 183 -17.12 4.22 13.61
CA ALA A 183 -18.16 3.30 13.12
C ALA A 183 -17.85 2.80 11.70
N ALA A 184 -17.36 3.68 10.81
CA ALA A 184 -16.92 3.32 9.46
C ALA A 184 -15.74 2.33 9.48
N CYS A 185 -14.75 2.52 10.37
CA CYS A 185 -13.66 1.56 10.59
C CYS A 185 -14.22 0.19 11.00
N GLY A 186 -15.23 0.17 11.89
CA GLY A 186 -15.90 -1.06 12.29
C GLY A 186 -16.62 -1.77 11.14
N ALA A 187 -17.30 -1.01 10.28
CA ALA A 187 -17.94 -1.56 9.08
C ALA A 187 -16.93 -2.15 8.09
N ALA A 188 -15.82 -1.45 7.84
CA ALA A 188 -14.73 -1.92 6.98
C ALA A 188 -14.11 -3.23 7.49
N LEU A 189 -13.83 -3.30 8.80
CA LEU A 189 -13.29 -4.52 9.41
C LEU A 189 -14.27 -5.70 9.33
N LYS A 190 -15.56 -5.47 9.56
CA LYS A 190 -16.60 -6.50 9.38
C LYS A 190 -16.65 -7.02 7.94
N ALA A 191 -16.59 -6.12 6.97
CA ALA A 191 -16.53 -6.48 5.54
C ALA A 191 -15.27 -7.29 5.20
N ALA A 192 -14.16 -7.03 5.88
CA ALA A 192 -12.91 -7.77 5.75
C ALA A 192 -12.86 -9.10 6.52
N GLY A 193 -13.95 -9.49 7.21
CA GLY A 193 -14.06 -10.76 7.91
C GLY A 193 -13.71 -10.73 9.39
N TRP A 194 -13.64 -9.56 10.01
CA TRP A 194 -13.37 -9.39 11.43
C TRP A 194 -14.68 -9.34 12.24
N GLN A 195 -14.66 -9.92 13.43
CA GLN A 195 -15.66 -9.66 14.46
C GLN A 195 -15.26 -8.38 15.17
N VAL A 196 -16.21 -7.44 15.32
CA VAL A 196 -15.97 -6.12 15.89
C VAL A 196 -16.97 -5.85 17.01
N SER A 197 -16.46 -5.44 18.17
CA SER A 197 -17.26 -4.97 19.32
C SER A 197 -16.80 -3.57 19.72
N GLU A 198 -17.72 -2.69 20.09
CA GLU A 198 -17.39 -1.35 20.59
C GLU A 198 -17.29 -1.37 22.12
N HIS A 199 -16.30 -0.66 22.64
CA HIS A 199 -16.01 -0.55 24.07
C HIS A 199 -15.82 0.92 24.44
N THR A 200 -16.25 1.24 25.66
CA THR A 200 -16.09 2.57 26.25
C THR A 200 -15.31 2.45 27.54
N GLY A 201 -14.22 3.21 27.64
CA GLY A 201 -13.36 3.21 28.82
C GLY A 201 -13.85 4.16 29.90
N ALA A 202 -13.15 4.13 31.04
CA ALA A 202 -13.48 4.95 32.21
C ALA A 202 -13.48 6.47 31.93
N ARG A 203 -12.74 6.92 30.92
CA ARG A 203 -12.66 8.33 30.51
C ARG A 203 -13.56 8.69 29.33
N ALA A 204 -14.63 7.92 29.10
CA ALA A 204 -15.49 8.01 27.92
C ALA A 204 -14.74 7.87 26.57
N GLU A 205 -13.53 7.31 26.61
CA GLU A 205 -12.77 6.99 25.40
C GLU A 205 -13.42 5.78 24.73
N ARG A 206 -13.68 5.88 23.42
CA ARG A 206 -14.28 4.79 22.64
C ARG A 206 -13.24 4.11 21.79
N TRP A 207 -13.31 2.79 21.74
CA TRP A 207 -12.50 1.99 20.82
C TRP A 207 -13.28 0.78 20.34
N LEU A 208 -12.88 0.27 19.19
CA LEU A 208 -13.32 -1.02 18.69
C LEU A 208 -12.32 -2.07 19.11
N LEU A 209 -12.82 -3.20 19.59
CA LEU A 209 -12.05 -4.42 19.71
C LEU A 209 -12.39 -5.31 18.51
N ALA A 210 -11.39 -5.62 17.70
CA ALA A 210 -11.53 -6.43 16.50
C ALA A 210 -10.72 -7.74 16.62
N SER A 211 -11.38 -8.86 16.33
CA SER A 211 -10.77 -10.19 16.30
C SER A 211 -11.10 -10.91 14.99
N PRO A 212 -10.22 -11.77 14.45
CA PRO A 212 -10.56 -12.60 13.30
C PRO A 212 -11.76 -13.50 13.59
N ARG A 213 -12.75 -13.53 12.68
CA ARG A 213 -13.86 -14.49 12.80
C ARG A 213 -13.31 -15.92 12.82
N ARG A 214 -13.83 -16.74 13.74
CA ARG A 214 -13.53 -18.17 13.77
C ARG A 214 -14.28 -18.87 12.63
N ALA A 215 -13.69 -19.97 12.16
CA ALA A 215 -14.23 -20.79 11.09
C ALA A 215 -15.47 -21.56 11.52
#